data_AF-A0A2P6FM45-F1
#
_entry.id   AF-A0A2P6FM45-F1
#
_cell.length_a   1.000
_cell.length_b   1.000
_cell.length_c   1.000
_cell.angle_alpha   90.00
_cell.angle_beta   90.00
_cell.angle_gamma   90.00
#
_symmetry.space_group_name_H-M   'P 1'
#
loop_
_entity.id
_entity.type
_entity.pdbx_description
1 polymer ?
#
loop_
_entity_poly.entity_id
_entity_poly.type
_entity_poly.pdbx_seq_one_letter_code
_entity_poly.pdbx_strand_id
1 'polypeptide(L)'
;NAYTITDRGTWLVMRSKLSLKLYVEGDSLLFNPYSVIAVNPERYPTINYLGAMSLIAWLTSVEGQNLIKNFRMKGQPLFFPTAINN
;
A
#
# COMPACT_ATOMS: atom_id res chain seq x y z
N ASN A 1 -16.74 24.60 -12.27
CA ASN A 1 -16.23 23.21 -12.06
C ASN A 1 -15.51 23.14 -10.72
N ALA A 2 -15.71 22.06 -9.97
CA ALA A 2 -15.01 21.79 -8.72
C ALA A 2 -14.26 20.46 -8.83
N TYR A 3 -13.06 20.40 -8.24
CA TYR A 3 -12.18 19.24 -8.28
C TYR A 3 -11.61 19.00 -6.88
N THR A 4 -11.23 17.75 -6.61
CA THR A 4 -10.51 17.35 -5.40
C THR A 4 -9.62 16.16 -5.70
N ILE A 5 -8.66 15.89 -4.82
CA ILE A 5 -7.80 14.70 -4.83
C ILE A 5 -8.15 13.80 -3.64
N THR A 6 -8.16 12.50 -3.85
CA THR A 6 -8.42 11.51 -2.80
C THR A 6 -7.70 10.20 -3.14
N ASP A 7 -7.42 9.37 -2.14
CA ASP A 7 -6.87 8.04 -2.38
C ASP A 7 -7.92 7.11 -3.03
N ARG A 8 -7.43 6.07 -3.71
CA ARG A 8 -8.29 5.11 -4.41
C ARG A 8 -9.25 4.38 -3.47
N GLY A 9 -8.84 4.13 -2.23
CA GLY A 9 -9.65 3.44 -1.23
C GLY A 9 -10.89 4.25 -0.88
N THR A 10 -10.70 5.49 -0.47
CA THR A 10 -11.78 6.43 -0.15
C THR A 10 -12.71 6.63 -1.35
N TRP A 11 -12.17 6.81 -2.56
CA TRP A 11 -12.97 6.90 -3.79
C TRP A 11 -13.90 5.69 -3.98
N LEU A 12 -13.40 4.47 -3.83
CA LEU A 12 -14.20 3.26 -4.03
C LEU A 12 -15.33 3.11 -3.01
N VAL A 13 -15.10 3.56 -1.77
CA VAL A 13 -16.14 3.57 -0.73
C VAL A 13 -17.20 4.62 -1.04
N MET A 14 -16.78 5.84 -1.41
CA MET A 14 -17.64 7.02 -1.47
C MET A 14 -18.29 7.28 -2.82
N ARG A 15 -17.78 6.73 -3.94
CA ARG A 15 -18.22 7.08 -5.31
C ARG A 15 -19.72 6.98 -5.55
N SER A 16 -20.43 6.06 -4.89
CA SER A 16 -21.88 5.90 -5.04
C SER A 16 -22.69 6.98 -4.30
N LYS A 17 -22.05 7.74 -3.42
CA LYS A 17 -22.65 8.82 -2.62
C LYS A 17 -22.28 10.21 -3.16
N LEU A 18 -21.43 10.29 -4.17
CA LEU A 18 -20.88 11.53 -4.70
C LEU A 18 -21.34 11.76 -6.14
N SER A 19 -21.67 13.00 -6.48
CA SER A 19 -21.87 13.43 -7.87
C SER A 19 -20.53 13.83 -8.52
N LEU A 20 -19.48 13.05 -8.29
CA LEU A 20 -18.14 13.24 -8.86
C LEU A 20 -17.82 12.08 -9.81
N LYS A 21 -16.90 12.31 -10.75
CA LYS A 21 -16.34 11.29 -11.63
C LYS A 21 -14.84 11.25 -11.49
N LEU A 22 -14.26 10.08 -11.73
CA LEU A 22 -12.81 9.94 -11.82
C LEU A 22 -12.32 10.68 -13.08
N TYR A 23 -11.38 11.60 -12.90
CA TYR A 23 -10.88 12.45 -14.00
C TYR A 23 -9.42 12.14 -14.35
N VAL A 24 -8.57 11.92 -13.35
CA VAL A 24 -7.14 11.57 -13.52
C VAL A 24 -6.82 10.38 -12.61
N GLU A 25 -6.12 9.39 -13.15
CA GLU A 25 -5.54 8.26 -12.42
C GLU A 25 -4.31 7.70 -13.14
N GLY A 26 -3.50 6.90 -12.44
CA GLY A 26 -2.40 6.14 -13.03
C GLY A 26 -1.11 6.93 -13.26
N ASP A 27 -1.12 8.26 -13.05
CA ASP A 27 0.10 9.06 -13.11
C ASP A 27 1.09 8.66 -12.01
N SER A 28 2.37 8.54 -12.36
CA SER A 28 3.45 8.20 -11.44
C SER A 28 3.57 9.14 -10.24
N LEU A 29 3.19 10.41 -10.38
CA LEU A 29 3.15 11.40 -9.30
C LEU A 29 2.09 11.08 -8.24
N LEU A 30 1.11 10.23 -8.57
CA LEU A 30 0.06 9.78 -7.66
C LEU A 30 0.41 8.48 -6.94
N PHE A 31 1.59 7.90 -7.22
CA PHE A 31 2.01 6.67 -6.56
C PHE A 31 2.31 6.95 -5.09
N ASN A 32 1.79 6.08 -4.24
CA ASN A 32 1.98 6.14 -2.79
C ASN A 32 2.80 4.91 -2.36
N PRO A 33 4.14 4.94 -2.48
CA PRO A 33 4.98 3.80 -2.13
C PRO A 33 5.00 3.59 -0.62
N TYR A 34 5.00 2.32 -0.20
CA TYR A 34 5.11 1.91 1.19
C TYR A 34 6.46 1.26 1.45
N SER A 35 6.98 1.44 2.67
CA SER A 35 8.21 0.81 3.13
C SER A 35 8.03 0.33 4.56
N VAL A 36 8.71 -0.76 4.90
CA VAL A 36 8.80 -1.29 6.27
C VAL A 36 10.24 -1.15 6.74
N ILE A 37 10.44 -0.53 7.90
CA ILE A 37 11.76 -0.16 8.43
C ILE A 37 11.88 -0.71 9.85
N ALA A 38 12.88 -1.55 10.09
CA ALA A 38 13.19 -2.01 11.43
C ALA A 38 13.80 -0.85 12.25
N VAL A 39 13.32 -0.69 13.48
CA VAL A 39 13.89 0.29 14.42
C VAL A 39 15.28 -0.19 14.86
N ASN A 40 16.23 0.75 14.97
CA ASN A 40 17.62 0.45 15.31
C ASN A 40 17.74 -0.16 16.74
N PRO A 41 18.20 -1.43 16.88
CA PRO A 41 18.34 -2.09 18.17
C PRO A 41 19.52 -1.56 19.01
N GLU A 42 20.55 -0.98 18.40
CA GLU A 42 21.65 -0.36 19.15
C GLU A 42 21.16 0.84 19.97
N ARG A 43 20.20 1.58 19.41
CA ARG A 43 19.56 2.72 20.09
C ARG A 43 18.47 2.27 21.07
N TYR A 44 17.79 1.16 20.80
CA TYR A 44 16.70 0.63 21.62
C TYR A 44 16.92 -0.87 21.92
N PRO A 45 17.75 -1.22 22.91
CA PRO A 45 18.19 -2.61 23.12
C PRO A 45 17.09 -3.60 23.50
N THR A 46 15.96 -3.13 24.05
CA THR A 46 14.84 -3.97 24.48
C THR A 46 13.81 -4.24 23.38
N ILE A 47 14.02 -3.72 22.17
CA ILE A 47 13.05 -3.88 21.08
C ILE A 47 13.10 -5.29 20.47
N ASN A 48 11.96 -5.79 20.00
CA ASN A 48 11.89 -7.05 19.28
C ASN A 48 12.39 -6.91 17.83
N TYR A 49 13.70 -6.76 17.65
CA TYR A 49 14.32 -6.61 16.34
C TYR A 49 14.14 -7.85 15.47
N LEU A 50 14.28 -9.05 16.04
CA LEU A 50 14.09 -10.31 15.30
C LEU A 50 12.67 -10.43 14.74
N GLY A 51 11.65 -10.09 15.54
CA GLY A 51 10.26 -10.07 15.08
C GLY A 51 10.02 -9.05 13.95
N ALA A 52 10.64 -7.86 14.05
CA ALA A 52 10.58 -6.87 12.96
C ALA A 52 11.20 -7.42 11.67
N MET A 53 12.37 -8.07 11.76
CA MET A 53 13.02 -8.69 10.61
C MET A 53 12.21 -9.84 10.02
N SER A 54 11.55 -10.66 10.85
CA SER A 54 10.64 -11.71 10.39
C SER A 54 9.45 -11.14 9.61
N LEU A 55 8.86 -10.04 10.08
CA LEU A 55 7.78 -9.35 9.37
C LEU A 55 8.27 -8.76 8.03
N ILE A 56 9.43 -8.12 8.03
CA ILE A 56 10.05 -7.57 6.80
C ILE A 56 10.24 -8.70 5.78
N ALA A 57 10.88 -9.80 6.20
CA ALA A 57 11.14 -10.95 5.34
C ALA A 57 9.85 -11.55 4.77
N TRP A 58 8.80 -11.68 5.58
CA TRP A 58 7.50 -12.16 5.12
C TRP A 58 6.84 -11.18 4.13
N LEU A 59 6.80 -9.88 4.45
CA LEU A 59 6.22 -8.85 3.57
C LEU A 59 6.90 -8.82 2.21
N THR A 60 8.23 -8.98 2.15
CA THR A 60 9.01 -8.96 0.90
C THR A 60 9.16 -10.33 0.25
N SER A 61 8.54 -11.39 0.80
CA SER A 61 8.56 -12.74 0.22
C SER A 61 7.63 -12.85 -1.00
N VAL A 62 7.81 -13.91 -1.80
CA VAL A 62 6.91 -14.24 -2.92
C VAL A 62 5.47 -14.39 -2.44
N GLU A 63 5.27 -15.03 -1.28
CA GLU A 63 3.94 -15.20 -0.68
C GLU A 63 3.33 -13.85 -0.30
N GLY A 64 4.06 -13.02 0.46
CA GLY A 64 3.60 -11.72 0.91
C GLY A 64 3.28 -10.78 -0.26
N GLN A 65 4.16 -10.70 -1.25
CA GLN A 65 3.93 -9.90 -2.45
C GLN A 65 2.73 -10.42 -3.26
N ASN A 66 2.52 -11.74 -3.37
CA ASN A 66 1.35 -12.30 -4.04
C ASN A 66 0.04 -11.98 -3.29
N LEU A 67 0.04 -12.05 -1.96
CA LEU A 67 -1.12 -11.65 -1.16
C LEU A 67 -1.46 -10.16 -1.35
N ILE A 68 -0.44 -9.29 -1.34
CA ILE A 68 -0.61 -7.86 -1.61
C ILE A 68 -1.18 -7.63 -3.03
N LYS A 69 -0.60 -8.29 -4.05
CA LYS A 69 -1.05 -8.21 -5.45
C LYS A 69 -2.51 -8.62 -5.61
N ASN A 70 -2.95 -9.62 -4.85
CA ASN A 70 -4.27 -10.23 -4.98
C ASN A 70 -5.32 -9.59 -4.07
N PHE A 71 -4.94 -8.67 -3.18
CA PHE A 71 -5.90 -7.92 -2.40
C PHE A 71 -6.85 -7.13 -3.31
N ARG A 72 -8.15 -7.19 -3.01
CA ARG A 72 -9.20 -6.50 -3.77
C ARG A 72 -10.13 -5.76 -2.83
N MET A 73 -10.53 -4.56 -3.24
CA MET A 73 -11.59 -3.82 -2.58
C MET A 73 -12.69 -3.48 -3.59
N LYS A 74 -13.93 -3.89 -3.29
CA LYS A 74 -15.06 -3.82 -4.24
C LYS A 74 -14.71 -4.35 -5.64
N GLY A 75 -13.96 -5.45 -5.69
CA GLY A 75 -13.53 -6.12 -6.93
C GLY A 75 -12.33 -5.48 -7.65
N GLN A 76 -11.78 -4.37 -7.15
CA GLN A 76 -10.65 -3.67 -7.80
C GLN A 76 -9.33 -3.92 -7.06
N PRO A 77 -8.19 -4.04 -7.79
CA PRO A 77 -6.87 -4.02 -7.18
C PRO A 77 -6.62 -2.69 -6.49
N LEU A 78 -6.02 -2.72 -5.30
CA LEU A 78 -5.70 -1.51 -4.53
C LEU A 78 -4.19 -1.29 -4.34
N PHE A 79 -3.41 -2.37 -4.32
CA PHE A 79 -1.96 -2.31 -4.10
C PHE A 79 -1.21 -2.99 -5.23
N PHE A 80 -0.02 -2.45 -5.52
CA PHE A 80 0.89 -2.94 -6.56
C PHE A 80 2.23 -3.23 -5.88
N PRO A 81 2.55 -4.51 -5.61
CA PRO A 81 3.80 -4.88 -4.94
C PRO A 81 5.01 -4.60 -5.83
N THR A 82 6.12 -4.20 -5.20
CA THR A 82 7.36 -3.78 -5.89
C THR A 82 8.63 -4.39 -5.28
N ALA A 83 8.54 -5.21 -4.23
CA ALA A 83 9.72 -5.74 -3.56
C ALA A 83 10.40 -6.88 -4.33
N ILE A 84 9.68 -7.51 -5.27
CA ILE A 84 10.19 -8.54 -6.16
C ILE A 84 9.91 -8.09 -7.59
N ASN A 85 10.97 -7.86 -8.35
CA ASN A 85 10.87 -7.63 -9.79
C ASN A 85 10.80 -9.00 -10.48
N ASN A 86 9.76 -9.21 -11.31
CA ASN A 86 9.73 -10.30 -12.26
C ASN A 86 10.49 -9.92 -13.53
#